data_AF-A0A158FWY8-F1
#
_entry.id   AF-A0A158FWY8-F1
#
_cell.length_a   1.000
_cell.length_b   1.000
_cell.length_c   1.000
_cell.angle_alpha   90.00
_cell.angle_beta   90.00
_cell.angle_gamma   90.00
#
_symmetry.space_group_name_H-M   'P 1'
#
loop_
_entity.id
_entity.type
_entity.pdbx_description
1 polymer ?
#
loop_
_entity_poly.entity_id
_entity_poly.type
_entity_poly.pdbx_seq_one_letter_code
_entity_poly.pdbx_strand_id
1 'polypeptide(L)'
;MTDQNILDVAIVGYGPVGQSLSILLGERGYNVAVFDRWPSLYPLPRAVFHDHEIRRVFHAMDIGEDVERISQPSSKYQWFNADWKTLVEIDWSAESISDGPVGYLFNQPSLEALLDKKAKSLPNVSVQQGWEATRLQQLSDCCELTLRRGAMNGANWDQTGETQTVRARYVVGADAQTALSASRRTSSLTISASRKTGSSSI
;
A
#
# COMPACT_ATOMS: atom_id res chain seq x y z
N MET A 1 -26.13 -21.54 -5.47
CA MET A 1 -26.20 -20.13 -5.90
C MET A 1 -24.84 -19.52 -5.61
N THR A 2 -24.05 -19.41 -6.69
CA THR A 2 -22.69 -18.86 -6.82
C THR A 2 -21.87 -18.72 -5.54
N ASP A 3 -21.03 -19.72 -5.27
CA ASP A 3 -19.79 -19.57 -4.50
C ASP A 3 -18.96 -18.44 -5.14
N GLN A 4 -19.21 -17.21 -4.74
CA GLN A 4 -18.25 -16.14 -4.95
C GLN A 4 -17.06 -16.46 -4.06
N ASN A 5 -15.93 -16.81 -4.69
CA ASN A 5 -14.68 -17.13 -3.99
C ASN A 5 -14.35 -15.99 -3.01
N ILE A 6 -14.48 -16.25 -1.70
CA ILE A 6 -14.22 -15.25 -0.65
C ILE A 6 -12.71 -15.07 -0.54
N LEU A 7 -12.25 -13.83 -0.72
CA LEU A 7 -10.84 -13.47 -0.55
C LEU A 7 -10.43 -13.61 0.92
N ASP A 8 -9.15 -13.89 1.18
CA ASP A 8 -8.64 -13.81 2.54
C ASP A 8 -8.56 -12.34 2.96
N VAL A 9 -8.01 -11.48 2.09
CA VAL A 9 -7.88 -10.03 2.37
C VAL A 9 -8.21 -9.21 1.13
N ALA A 10 -9.06 -8.19 1.29
CA ALA A 10 -9.21 -7.11 0.33
C ALA A 10 -8.52 -5.84 0.86
N ILE A 11 -7.70 -5.19 0.03
CA ILE A 11 -6.96 -3.98 0.38
C ILE A 11 -7.54 -2.82 -0.43
N VAL A 12 -7.83 -1.70 0.23
CA VAL A 12 -8.31 -0.47 -0.42
C VAL A 12 -7.19 0.56 -0.41
N GLY A 13 -6.65 0.89 -1.58
CA GLY A 13 -5.49 1.75 -1.78
C GLY A 13 -4.27 0.94 -2.23
N TYR A 14 -3.65 1.39 -3.32
CA TYR A 14 -2.49 0.76 -3.98
C TYR A 14 -1.30 1.72 -4.09
N GLY A 15 -1.10 2.53 -3.05
CA GLY A 15 0.18 3.21 -2.82
C GLY A 15 1.21 2.28 -2.16
N PRO A 16 2.39 2.79 -1.75
CA PRO A 16 3.48 1.98 -1.24
C PRO A 16 3.10 1.01 -0.11
N VAL A 17 2.21 1.44 0.80
CA VAL A 17 1.69 0.60 1.89
C VAL A 17 0.83 -0.55 1.35
N GLY A 18 -0.13 -0.25 0.46
CA GLY A 18 -1.02 -1.25 -0.12
C GLY A 18 -0.28 -2.26 -0.99
N GLN A 19 0.71 -1.79 -1.76
CA GLN A 19 1.60 -2.66 -2.54
C GLN A 19 2.45 -3.56 -1.65
N SER A 20 3.08 -3.01 -0.61
CA SER A 20 3.92 -3.81 0.30
C SER A 20 3.10 -4.85 1.05
N LEU A 21 1.90 -4.47 1.53
CA LEU A 21 1.01 -5.38 2.22
C LEU A 21 0.51 -6.51 1.30
N SER A 22 0.17 -6.21 0.04
CA SER A 22 -0.28 -7.23 -0.90
C SER A 22 0.82 -8.24 -1.22
N ILE A 23 2.07 -7.78 -1.37
CA ILE A 23 3.24 -8.65 -1.57
C ILE A 23 3.44 -9.56 -0.36
N LEU A 24 3.55 -8.99 0.84
CA LEU A 24 3.84 -9.74 2.07
C LEU A 24 2.76 -10.78 2.40
N LEU A 25 1.49 -10.48 2.13
CA LEU A 25 0.39 -11.43 2.28
C LEU A 25 0.39 -12.48 1.16
N GLY A 26 0.69 -12.07 -0.08
CA GLY A 26 0.81 -12.96 -1.22
C GLY A 26 1.92 -14.00 -1.04
N GLU A 27 3.09 -13.59 -0.58
CA GLU A 27 4.22 -14.49 -0.28
C GLU A 27 3.90 -15.50 0.84
N ARG A 28 2.93 -15.17 1.71
CA ARG A 28 2.41 -16.07 2.74
C ARG A 28 1.29 -16.99 2.27
N GLY A 29 0.92 -16.93 0.99
CA GLY A 29 -0.07 -17.80 0.37
C GLY A 29 -1.53 -17.36 0.52
N TYR A 30 -1.80 -16.15 1.03
CA TYR A 30 -3.17 -15.64 1.16
C TYR A 30 -3.73 -15.19 -0.19
N ASN A 31 -5.03 -15.38 -0.42
CA ASN A 31 -5.70 -14.83 -1.60
C ASN A 31 -6.04 -13.36 -1.36
N VAL A 32 -5.34 -12.47 -2.07
CA VAL A 32 -5.41 -11.02 -1.87
C VAL A 32 -5.92 -10.32 -3.12
N ALA A 33 -6.84 -9.38 -2.94
CA ALA A 33 -7.13 -8.39 -3.99
C ALA A 33 -6.91 -6.98 -3.46
N VAL A 34 -6.28 -6.12 -4.24
CA VAL A 34 -6.07 -4.71 -3.93
C VAL A 34 -6.75 -3.84 -4.96
N PHE A 35 -7.51 -2.85 -4.48
CA PHE A 35 -8.32 -1.96 -5.29
C PHE A 35 -7.86 -0.52 -5.10
N ASP A 36 -7.68 0.22 -6.19
CA ASP A 36 -7.36 1.63 -6.14
C ASP A 36 -8.15 2.40 -7.20
N ARG A 37 -8.61 3.60 -6.85
CA ARG A 37 -9.34 4.45 -7.78
C ARG A 37 -8.44 4.91 -8.93
N TRP A 38 -7.17 5.19 -8.68
CA TRP A 38 -6.27 5.69 -9.71
C TRP A 38 -5.99 4.58 -10.75
N PRO A 39 -6.17 4.86 -12.05
CA PRO A 39 -6.05 3.85 -13.10
C PRO A 39 -4.59 3.43 -13.37
N SER A 40 -3.62 4.19 -12.87
CA SER A 40 -2.20 3.94 -12.98
C SER A 40 -1.46 4.47 -11.76
N LEU A 41 -0.20 4.06 -11.58
CA LEU A 41 0.67 4.62 -10.55
C LEU A 41 0.87 6.13 -10.76
N TYR A 42 1.09 6.86 -9.66
CA TYR A 42 1.29 8.30 -9.72
C TYR A 42 2.72 8.62 -10.19
N PRO A 43 2.91 9.49 -11.21
CA PRO A 43 4.22 9.62 -11.86
C PRO A 43 5.20 10.56 -11.15
N LEU A 44 4.76 11.36 -10.19
CA LEU A 44 5.61 12.36 -9.52
C LEU A 44 6.06 11.89 -8.12
N PRO A 45 7.31 12.15 -7.73
CA PRO A 45 7.81 11.76 -6.42
C PRO A 45 7.15 12.57 -5.29
N ARG A 46 6.78 11.88 -4.21
CA ARG A 46 6.25 12.45 -2.96
C ARG A 46 7.08 12.04 -1.73
N ALA A 47 7.84 10.96 -1.85
CA ALA A 47 8.83 10.46 -0.90
C ALA A 47 10.18 10.35 -1.60
N VAL A 48 11.24 10.63 -0.84
CA VAL A 48 12.63 10.68 -1.36
C VAL A 48 13.63 9.99 -0.45
N PHE A 49 13.22 9.52 0.72
CA PHE A 49 14.09 8.93 1.74
C PHE A 49 13.46 7.70 2.39
N HIS A 50 14.24 6.65 2.56
CA HIS A 50 13.91 5.52 3.43
C HIS A 50 15.09 5.18 4.33
N ASP A 51 14.81 4.62 5.50
CA ASP A 51 15.84 4.22 6.46
C ASP A 51 16.23 2.73 6.29
N HIS A 52 17.15 2.30 7.16
CA HIS A 52 17.63 0.93 7.24
C HIS A 52 16.56 -0.09 7.70
N GLU A 53 15.48 0.35 8.35
CA GLU A 53 14.37 -0.54 8.75
C GLU A 53 13.46 -0.84 7.56
N ILE A 54 13.11 0.19 6.79
CA ILE A 54 12.36 0.04 5.55
C ILE A 54 13.18 -0.75 4.52
N ARG A 55 14.51 -0.57 4.47
CA ARG A 55 15.40 -1.42 3.66
C ARG A 55 15.21 -2.91 3.99
N ARG A 56 15.10 -3.28 5.27
CA ARG A 56 14.84 -4.68 5.68
C ARG A 56 13.50 -5.19 5.18
N VAL A 57 12.48 -4.33 5.11
CA VAL A 57 11.17 -4.69 4.55
C VAL A 57 11.27 -5.00 3.06
N PHE A 58 12.06 -4.24 2.29
CA PHE A 58 12.30 -4.53 0.87
C PHE A 58 13.03 -5.85 0.65
N HIS A 59 14.02 -6.15 1.50
CA HIS A 59 14.68 -7.46 1.51
C HIS A 59 13.72 -8.60 1.86
N ALA A 60 12.82 -8.40 2.83
CA ALA A 60 11.80 -9.39 3.17
C ALA A 60 10.76 -9.66 2.07
N MET A 61 10.71 -8.81 1.05
CA MET A 61 9.86 -8.96 -0.15
C MET A 61 10.66 -9.44 -1.39
N ASP A 62 11.91 -9.86 -1.20
CA ASP A 62 12.87 -10.25 -2.26
C ASP A 62 13.06 -9.19 -3.37
N ILE A 63 12.92 -7.90 -3.03
CA ILE A 63 13.20 -6.78 -3.95
C ILE A 63 14.37 -5.92 -3.48
N GLY A 64 15.04 -6.29 -2.39
CA GLY A 64 16.10 -5.50 -1.77
C GLY A 64 17.21 -5.08 -2.74
N GLU A 65 17.73 -6.03 -3.52
CA GLU A 65 18.78 -5.74 -4.53
C GLU A 65 18.30 -4.77 -5.62
N ASP A 66 17.06 -4.90 -6.07
CA ASP A 66 16.51 -4.02 -7.10
C ASP A 66 16.26 -2.61 -6.55
N VAL A 67 15.82 -2.50 -5.29
CA VAL A 67 15.70 -1.22 -4.61
C VAL A 67 17.06 -0.56 -4.42
N GLU A 68 18.10 -1.33 -4.10
CA GLU A 68 19.47 -0.81 -3.97
C GLU A 68 19.98 -0.17 -5.27
N ARG A 69 19.62 -0.72 -6.44
CA ARG A 69 20.00 -0.13 -7.75
C ARG A 69 19.36 1.22 -8.02
N ILE A 70 18.22 1.53 -7.40
CA ILE A 70 17.50 2.80 -7.57
C ILE A 70 17.66 3.74 -6.35
N SER A 71 18.49 3.34 -5.39
CA SER A 71 18.70 4.07 -4.14
C SER A 71 20.16 4.48 -3.99
N GLN A 72 20.41 5.53 -3.22
CA GLN A 72 21.75 6.02 -2.93
C GLN A 72 21.90 6.22 -1.42
N PRO A 73 22.98 5.72 -0.78
CA PRO A 73 23.31 6.07 0.59
C PRO A 73 23.25 7.58 0.83
N SER A 74 22.49 7.99 1.84
CA SER A 74 22.47 9.38 2.29
C SER A 74 23.76 9.69 3.03
N SER A 75 24.31 10.88 2.79
CA SER A 75 25.48 11.38 3.50
C SER A 75 25.05 12.35 4.61
N LYS A 76 25.67 13.53 4.69
CA LYS A 76 25.32 14.54 5.68
C LYS A 76 24.17 15.40 5.15
N TYR A 77 23.14 15.56 5.98
CA TYR A 77 22.07 16.51 5.74
C TYR A 77 22.31 17.76 6.58
N GLN A 78 22.62 18.87 5.90
CA GLN A 78 23.06 20.10 6.54
C GLN A 78 22.12 21.26 6.23
N TRP A 79 21.81 22.05 7.24
CA TRP A 79 21.10 23.32 7.10
C TRP A 79 22.07 24.47 7.30
N PHE A 80 21.99 25.47 6.44
CA PHE A 80 22.84 26.65 6.49
C PHE A 80 21.98 27.90 6.67
N ASN A 81 22.50 28.89 7.39
CA ASN A 81 21.91 30.23 7.40
C ASN A 81 22.30 31.02 6.13
N ALA A 82 21.85 32.27 6.03
CA ALA A 82 22.14 33.13 4.88
C ALA A 82 23.64 33.43 4.66
N ASP A 83 24.46 33.30 5.72
CA ASP A 83 25.91 33.47 5.68
C ASP A 83 26.66 32.15 5.42
N TRP A 84 25.95 31.09 5.01
CA TRP A 84 26.49 29.73 4.81
C TRP A 84 27.12 29.10 6.06
N LYS A 85 26.70 29.52 7.27
CA LYS A 85 27.09 28.85 8.52
C LYS A 85 26.14 27.70 8.80
N THR A 86 26.69 26.51 9.08
CA THR A 86 25.91 25.33 9.45
C THR A 86 25.14 25.59 10.74
N LEU A 87 23.83 25.37 10.70
CA LEU A 87 22.92 25.43 11.84
C LEU A 87 22.63 24.03 12.40
N VAL A 88 22.41 23.07 11.51
CA VAL A 88 22.10 21.67 11.84
C VAL A 88 22.89 20.78 10.90
N GLU A 89 23.46 19.71 11.44
CA GLU A 89 24.05 18.61 10.68
C GLU A 89 23.48 17.30 11.20
N ILE A 90 22.92 16.49 10.31
CA ILE A 90 22.48 15.13 10.59
C ILE A 90 23.34 14.20 9.74
N ASP A 91 24.04 13.27 10.38
CA ASP A 91 24.88 12.29 9.70
C ASP A 91 24.10 11.00 9.43
N TRP A 92 23.65 10.81 8.19
CA TRP A 92 22.98 9.57 7.75
C TRP A 92 23.96 8.51 7.25
N SER A 93 25.26 8.84 7.15
CA SER A 93 26.31 7.90 6.72
C SER A 93 26.78 6.99 7.84
N ALA A 94 26.28 7.19 9.06
CA ALA A 94 26.51 6.29 10.17
C ALA A 94 26.09 4.86 9.82
N GLU A 95 26.85 3.89 10.32
CA GLU A 95 26.50 2.48 10.21
C GLU A 95 25.27 2.19 11.07
N SER A 96 24.27 1.53 10.48
CA SER A 96 23.04 1.14 11.15
C SER A 96 23.15 -0.23 11.82
N ILE A 97 22.17 -0.57 12.66
CA ILE A 97 22.04 -1.92 13.23
C ILE A 97 21.63 -3.00 12.21
N SER A 98 21.41 -2.62 10.94
CA SER A 98 20.95 -3.51 9.86
C SER A 98 22.01 -3.78 8.79
N ASP A 99 23.29 -3.52 9.08
CA ASP A 99 24.42 -3.57 8.15
C ASP A 99 24.24 -2.65 6.92
N GLY A 100 24.94 -1.52 6.94
CA GLY A 100 24.91 -0.42 5.98
C GLY A 100 24.41 0.92 6.54
N PRO A 101 24.38 1.98 5.71
CA PRO A 101 23.95 3.33 6.09
C PRO A 101 22.57 3.40 6.77
N VAL A 102 22.40 4.34 7.69
CA VAL A 102 21.09 4.59 8.35
C VAL A 102 20.02 5.03 7.35
N GLY A 103 20.40 5.78 6.31
CA GLY A 103 19.46 6.42 5.40
C GLY A 103 19.83 6.31 3.91
N TYR A 104 18.81 6.28 3.06
CA TYR A 104 18.97 6.19 1.61
C TYR A 104 18.01 7.14 0.90
N LEU A 105 18.50 7.82 -0.13
CA LEU A 105 17.68 8.58 -1.07
C LEU A 105 17.20 7.67 -2.20
N PHE A 106 15.97 7.86 -2.67
CA PHE A 106 15.40 7.07 -3.77
C PHE A 106 14.39 7.87 -4.61
N ASN A 107 14.08 7.35 -5.80
CA ASN A 107 12.99 7.83 -6.63
C ASN A 107 11.71 7.02 -6.36
N GLN A 108 10.69 7.64 -5.77
CA GLN A 108 9.44 6.93 -5.43
C GLN A 108 8.73 6.28 -6.62
N PRO A 109 8.56 6.94 -7.79
CA PRO A 109 7.97 6.28 -8.95
C PRO A 109 8.71 4.99 -9.35
N SER A 110 10.05 4.98 -9.27
CA SER A 110 10.84 3.77 -9.52
C SER A 110 10.58 2.68 -8.47
N LEU A 111 10.47 3.04 -7.19
CA LEU A 111 10.14 2.08 -6.13
C LEU A 111 8.73 1.49 -6.31
N GLU A 112 7.72 2.33 -6.55
CA GLU A 112 6.34 1.87 -6.77
C GLU A 112 6.23 0.97 -8.00
N ALA A 113 7.04 1.19 -9.04
CA ALA A 113 7.11 0.30 -10.20
C ALA A 113 7.70 -1.08 -9.87
N LEU A 114 8.75 -1.14 -9.03
CA LEU A 114 9.30 -2.42 -8.55
C LEU A 114 8.29 -3.18 -7.71
N LEU A 115 7.62 -2.49 -6.77
CA LEU A 115 6.56 -3.06 -5.95
C LEU A 115 5.38 -3.55 -6.81
N ASP A 116 4.95 -2.78 -7.81
CA ASP A 116 3.86 -3.18 -8.71
C ASP A 116 4.21 -4.43 -9.50
N LYS A 117 5.42 -4.49 -10.05
CA LYS A 117 5.93 -5.66 -10.76
C LYS A 117 5.94 -6.89 -9.85
N LYS A 118 6.44 -6.76 -8.62
CA LYS A 118 6.48 -7.86 -7.63
C LYS A 118 5.07 -8.31 -7.27
N ALA A 119 4.17 -7.40 -6.93
CA ALA A 119 2.78 -7.72 -6.57
C ALA A 119 2.07 -8.48 -7.71
N LYS A 120 2.20 -8.02 -8.96
CA LYS A 120 1.59 -8.65 -10.14
C LYS A 120 2.24 -9.98 -10.55
N SER A 121 3.44 -10.30 -10.03
CA SER A 121 4.09 -11.58 -10.28
C SER A 121 3.55 -12.72 -9.41
N LEU A 122 2.85 -12.39 -8.32
CA LEU A 122 2.31 -13.38 -7.37
C LEU A 122 0.95 -13.90 -7.87
N PRO A 123 0.76 -15.23 -8.03
CA PRO A 123 -0.46 -15.79 -8.64
C PRO A 123 -1.72 -15.62 -7.77
N ASN A 124 -1.54 -15.38 -6.47
CA ASN A 124 -2.59 -15.19 -5.47
C ASN A 124 -2.85 -13.73 -5.11
N VAL A 125 -2.25 -12.77 -5.86
CA VAL A 125 -2.47 -11.34 -5.68
C VAL A 125 -3.11 -10.76 -6.95
N SER A 126 -4.29 -10.14 -6.79
CA SER A 126 -4.99 -9.45 -7.88
C SER A 126 -4.95 -7.93 -7.67
N VAL A 127 -4.42 -7.21 -8.64
CA VAL A 127 -4.31 -5.74 -8.61
C VAL A 127 -5.38 -5.14 -9.51
N GLN A 128 -6.28 -4.34 -8.93
CA GLN A 128 -7.46 -3.80 -9.58
C GLN A 128 -7.49 -2.27 -9.48
N GLN A 129 -6.79 -1.63 -10.42
CA GLN A 129 -6.75 -0.16 -10.56
C GLN A 129 -7.98 0.34 -11.32
N GLY A 130 -8.35 1.61 -11.11
CA GLY A 130 -9.57 2.21 -11.68
C GLY A 130 -10.85 1.87 -10.93
N TRP A 131 -10.75 1.27 -9.73
CA TRP A 131 -11.88 0.84 -8.90
C TRP A 131 -11.89 1.56 -7.56
N GLU A 132 -12.90 2.40 -7.36
CA GLU A 132 -13.13 3.13 -6.12
C GLU A 132 -13.99 2.29 -5.17
N ALA A 133 -13.49 2.02 -3.97
CA ALA A 133 -14.30 1.47 -2.89
C ALA A 133 -15.26 2.53 -2.35
N THR A 134 -16.56 2.26 -2.44
CA THR A 134 -17.62 3.22 -2.09
C THR A 134 -18.43 2.81 -0.87
N ARG A 135 -18.47 1.52 -0.54
CA ARG A 135 -19.17 1.01 0.64
C ARG A 135 -18.49 -0.23 1.18
N LEU A 136 -18.39 -0.30 2.51
CA LEU A 136 -17.97 -1.49 3.25
C LEU A 136 -19.13 -1.89 4.16
N GLN A 137 -19.53 -3.16 4.08
CA GLN A 137 -20.50 -3.76 4.99
C GLN A 137 -19.88 -4.98 5.65
N GLN A 138 -19.81 -4.96 6.98
CA GLN A 138 -19.46 -6.16 7.75
C GLN A 138 -20.69 -7.08 7.82
N LEU A 139 -20.47 -8.35 7.49
CA LEU A 139 -21.43 -9.44 7.63
C LEU A 139 -21.01 -10.34 8.80
N SER A 140 -21.79 -11.40 9.06
CA SER A 140 -21.51 -12.32 10.16
C SER A 140 -20.19 -13.08 9.99
N ASP A 141 -19.82 -13.45 8.76
CA ASP A 141 -18.71 -14.35 8.42
C ASP A 141 -17.62 -13.71 7.53
N CYS A 142 -17.90 -12.53 6.96
CA CYS A 142 -17.00 -11.82 6.05
C CYS A 142 -17.34 -10.32 5.99
N CYS A 143 -16.62 -9.61 5.13
CA CYS A 143 -16.89 -8.24 4.74
C CYS A 143 -17.27 -8.20 3.26
N GLU A 144 -18.24 -7.36 2.93
CA GLU A 144 -18.66 -7.08 1.56
C GLU A 144 -18.23 -5.66 1.17
N LEU A 145 -17.46 -5.54 0.09
CA LEU A 145 -16.92 -4.30 -0.43
C LEU A 145 -17.59 -3.97 -1.77
N THR A 146 -18.28 -2.84 -1.84
CA THR A 146 -18.85 -2.31 -3.09
C THR A 146 -17.86 -1.38 -3.76
N LEU A 147 -17.56 -1.68 -5.02
CA LEU A 147 -16.60 -0.98 -5.85
C LEU A 147 -17.32 -0.32 -7.03
N ARG A 148 -16.88 0.86 -7.42
CA ARG A 148 -17.32 1.56 -8.64
C ARG A 148 -16.14 1.83 -9.53
N ARG A 149 -16.30 1.57 -10.82
CA ARG A 149 -15.28 1.93 -11.79
C ARG A 149 -15.38 3.41 -12.11
N GLY A 150 -14.24 4.03 -12.32
CA GLY A 150 -14.16 5.39 -12.81
C GLY A 150 -12.96 5.59 -13.71
N ALA A 151 -12.86 6.81 -14.21
CA ALA A 151 -11.74 7.27 -14.99
C ALA A 151 -11.32 8.67 -14.51
N MET A 152 -10.04 8.96 -14.67
CA MET A 152 -9.55 10.31 -14.45
C MET A 152 -9.85 11.19 -15.67
N ASN A 153 -10.47 12.33 -15.43
CA ASN A 153 -10.70 13.39 -16.39
C ASN A 153 -9.96 14.65 -15.91
N GLY A 154 -8.69 14.75 -16.31
CA GLY A 154 -7.76 15.72 -15.73
C GLY A 154 -7.53 15.44 -14.24
N ALA A 155 -7.90 16.39 -13.38
CA ALA A 155 -7.80 16.25 -11.92
C ALA A 155 -9.06 15.63 -11.28
N ASN A 156 -10.14 15.45 -12.04
CA ASN A 156 -11.42 14.96 -11.54
C ASN A 156 -11.58 13.46 -11.76
N TRP A 157 -12.28 12.81 -10.83
CA TRP A 157 -12.63 11.39 -10.92
C TRP A 157 -14.09 11.26 -11.34
N ASP A 158 -14.33 10.69 -12.52
CA ASP A 158 -15.66 10.50 -13.09
C ASP A 158 -16.05 9.01 -13.04
N GLN A 159 -17.22 8.70 -12.49
CA GLN A 159 -17.73 7.33 -12.40
C GLN A 159 -18.30 6.89 -13.76
N THR A 160 -17.97 5.67 -14.20
CA THR A 160 -18.48 5.12 -15.48
C THR A 160 -19.82 4.40 -15.33
N GLY A 161 -20.31 4.24 -14.09
CA GLY A 161 -21.53 3.50 -13.77
C GLY A 161 -21.34 1.99 -13.58
N GLU A 162 -20.17 1.44 -13.94
CA GLU A 162 -19.85 0.04 -13.69
C GLU A 162 -19.61 -0.18 -12.19
N THR A 163 -20.24 -1.20 -11.63
CA THR A 163 -20.12 -1.55 -10.21
C THR A 163 -19.83 -3.03 -10.04
N GLN A 164 -19.08 -3.37 -9.01
CA GLN A 164 -18.88 -4.76 -8.60
C GLN A 164 -18.91 -4.87 -7.08
N THR A 165 -19.13 -6.08 -6.60
CA THR A 165 -19.10 -6.41 -5.18
C THR A 165 -18.14 -7.57 -4.96
N VAL A 166 -17.26 -7.43 -3.98
CA VAL A 166 -16.31 -8.49 -3.59
C VAL A 166 -16.48 -8.81 -2.11
N ARG A 167 -16.24 -10.08 -1.76
CA ARG A 167 -16.28 -10.54 -0.38
C ARG A 167 -14.89 -10.95 0.08
N ALA A 168 -14.53 -10.55 1.29
CA ALA A 168 -13.26 -10.88 1.90
C ALA A 168 -13.43 -11.17 3.39
N ARG A 169 -12.60 -12.05 3.96
CA ARG A 169 -12.61 -12.28 5.42
C ARG A 169 -12.18 -11.03 6.18
N TYR A 170 -11.23 -10.28 5.61
CA TYR A 170 -10.72 -9.03 6.15
C TYR A 170 -10.64 -7.95 5.06
N VAL A 171 -10.87 -6.71 5.47
CA VAL A 171 -10.63 -5.53 4.63
C VAL A 171 -9.64 -4.61 5.33
N VAL A 172 -8.63 -4.13 4.59
CA VAL A 172 -7.62 -3.19 5.10
C VAL A 172 -7.67 -1.90 4.29
N GLY A 173 -7.87 -0.77 4.97
CA GLY A 173 -7.76 0.57 4.36
C GLY A 173 -6.31 1.06 4.36
N ALA A 174 -5.77 1.27 3.16
CA ALA A 174 -4.44 1.81 2.87
C ALA A 174 -4.51 3.06 1.93
N ASP A 175 -5.67 3.72 1.87
CA ASP A 175 -5.97 4.90 1.06
C ASP A 175 -5.51 6.20 1.76
N ALA A 176 -4.22 6.53 1.66
CA ALA A 176 -3.71 7.78 2.22
C ALA A 176 -3.95 9.01 1.31
N GLN A 177 -4.55 10.06 1.90
CA GLN A 177 -4.87 11.40 1.36
C GLN A 177 -5.91 11.46 0.23
N THR A 178 -7.18 11.65 0.58
CA THR A 178 -7.87 12.96 0.49
C THR A 178 -9.12 12.97 1.38
N ALA A 179 -9.44 14.14 1.93
CA ALA A 179 -10.53 14.42 2.87
C ALA A 179 -11.97 14.26 2.32
N LEU A 180 -12.22 13.37 1.35
CA LEU A 180 -13.52 13.17 0.72
C LEU A 180 -13.81 11.71 0.33
N SER A 181 -13.10 10.73 0.88
CA SER A 181 -13.58 9.35 0.81
C SER A 181 -14.71 9.15 1.81
N ALA A 182 -15.84 8.58 1.37
CA ALA A 182 -16.89 8.13 2.26
C ALA A 182 -16.36 7.13 3.33
N SER A 183 -15.18 6.53 3.12
CA SER A 183 -14.45 5.71 4.11
C SER A 183 -13.98 6.51 5.34
N ARG A 184 -13.68 7.81 5.22
CA ARG A 184 -13.22 8.63 6.36
C ARG A 184 -14.32 9.09 7.30
N ARG A 185 -15.60 9.10 6.88
CA ARG A 185 -16.72 9.38 7.81
C ARG A 185 -17.03 8.19 8.73
N THR A 186 -16.35 7.05 8.57
CA THR A 186 -16.63 5.86 9.38
C THR A 186 -15.39 5.13 9.89
N SER A 187 -14.15 5.53 9.55
CA SER A 187 -13.00 4.70 9.92
C SER A 187 -11.64 5.36 9.77
N SER A 188 -11.07 5.78 10.90
CA SER A 188 -9.64 5.61 11.18
C SER A 188 -9.33 4.11 11.11
N LEU A 189 -8.48 3.69 10.15
CA LEU A 189 -7.90 2.35 10.03
C LEU A 189 -8.76 1.20 10.63
N THR A 190 -9.89 0.88 10.00
CA THR A 190 -10.72 -0.25 10.46
C THR A 190 -10.22 -1.53 9.83
N ILE A 191 -9.50 -2.34 10.60
CA ILE A 191 -9.39 -3.78 10.34
C ILE A 191 -10.68 -4.41 10.87
N SER A 192 -11.61 -4.72 9.98
CA SER A 192 -12.80 -5.50 10.35
C SER A 192 -12.48 -6.99 10.19
N ALA A 193 -12.78 -7.76 11.24
CA ALA A 193 -12.55 -9.19 11.33
C ALA A 193 -13.86 -9.87 11.70
N SER A 194 -14.30 -10.87 10.93
CA SER A 194 -15.34 -11.79 11.40
C SER A 194 -14.71 -12.86 12.32
N ARG A 195 -15.27 -13.04 13.53
CA ARG A 195 -14.99 -14.21 14.37
C ARG A 195 -16.02 -15.29 14.07
N LYS A 196 -15.57 -16.52 13.83
CA LYS A 196 -16.43 -17.71 13.97
C LYS A 196 -16.85 -17.84 15.44
N THR A 197 -18.13 -17.68 15.74
CA THR A 197 -18.69 -18.14 17.01
C THR A 197 -18.79 -19.66 16.94
N GLY A 198 -17.85 -20.35 17.59
CA GLY A 198 -17.96 -21.78 17.82
C GLY A 198 -19.07 -22.05 18.83
N SER A 199 -20.18 -22.62 18.37
CA SER A 199 -21.17 -23.24 19.24
C SER A 199 -20.56 -24.51 19.82
N SER A 200 -20.05 -24.44 21.05
CA SER A 200 -19.83 -25.64 21.86
C SER A 200 -21.14 -25.92 22.61
N SER A 201 -21.84 -26.97 22.20
CA SER A 201 -22.97 -27.53 22.94
C SER A 201 -22.50 -28.88 23.48
N ILE A 202 -22.32 -28.95 24.80
CA ILE A 202 -22.49 -30.18 25.59
C ILE A 202 -23.92 -30.13 26.12
#